data_AF-A0A914Q8P6-F1
#
_entry.id   AF-A0A914Q8P6-F1
#
_cell.length_a   1.000
_cell.length_b   1.000
_cell.length_c   1.000
_cell.angle_alpha   90.00
_cell.angle_beta   90.00
_cell.angle_gamma   90.00
#
_symmetry.space_group_name_H-M   'P 1'
#
loop_
_entity.id
_entity.type
_entity.pdbx_description
1 polymer ?
#
loop_
_entity_poly.entity_id
_entity_poly.type
_entity_poly.pdbx_seq_one_letter_code
_entity_poly.pdbx_strand_id
1 'polypeptide(L)'
;MILGGGSTSVVALIRDGIIDIAWIGDSSIGALTNDSVITLTQPHNLSDPKEVERVIAAGGMILNVFGEDRVNGVLNITRALGDTQARPMISSEPSDLRIDIKESGYYMIFLASDGV
;
A
#
# COMPACT_ATOMS: atom_id res chain seq x y z
N MET A 1 -11.32 -20.39 -8.72
CA MET A 1 -11.80 -18.98 -8.68
C MET A 1 -10.82 -18.18 -9.53
N ILE A 2 -11.28 -17.55 -10.61
CA ILE A 2 -10.42 -16.66 -11.41
C ILE A 2 -10.58 -15.28 -10.78
N LEU A 3 -9.54 -14.77 -10.14
CA LEU A 3 -9.50 -13.34 -9.81
C LEU A 3 -9.37 -12.58 -11.13
N GLY A 4 -10.25 -11.60 -11.36
CA GLY A 4 -9.96 -10.58 -12.37
C GLY A 4 -8.67 -9.85 -11.99
N GLY A 5 -7.94 -9.29 -12.96
CA GLY A 5 -6.68 -8.60 -12.67
C GLY A 5 -6.85 -7.43 -11.70
N GLY A 6 -5.83 -7.19 -10.90
CA GLY A 6 -5.69 -6.02 -10.04
C GLY A 6 -4.28 -5.43 -10.13
N SER A 7 -4.10 -4.25 -9.54
CA SER A 7 -2.81 -3.57 -9.50
C SER A 7 -2.69 -2.77 -8.21
N THR A 8 -1.47 -2.73 -7.71
CA THR A 8 -1.04 -1.74 -6.73
C THR A 8 -0.85 -0.39 -7.42
N SER A 9 -0.81 0.69 -6.63
CA SER A 9 -0.46 2.01 -7.12
C SER A 9 0.11 2.84 -5.99
N VAL A 10 1.14 3.62 -6.30
CA VAL A 10 1.64 4.71 -5.46
C VAL A 10 1.81 5.92 -6.37
N VAL A 11 1.30 7.07 -5.93
CA VAL A 11 1.34 8.31 -6.71
C VAL A 11 1.77 9.46 -5.80
N ALA A 12 2.47 10.43 -6.39
CA ALA A 12 2.84 11.67 -5.74
C ALA A 12 2.53 12.85 -6.68
N LEU A 13 1.82 13.84 -6.16
CA LEU A 13 1.58 15.13 -6.81
C LEU A 13 2.38 16.20 -6.07
N ILE A 14 3.31 16.84 -6.78
CA ILE A 14 4.14 17.92 -6.23
C ILE A 14 3.67 19.25 -6.83
N ARG A 15 3.22 20.17 -5.98
CA ARG A 15 2.81 21.52 -6.38
C ARG A 15 2.92 22.48 -5.20
N ASP A 16 3.27 23.74 -5.47
CA ASP A 16 3.23 24.83 -4.49
C ASP A 16 3.94 24.53 -3.15
N GLY A 17 5.03 23.76 -3.18
CA GLY A 17 5.76 23.39 -1.96
C GLY A 17 5.14 22.24 -1.16
N ILE A 18 4.11 21.58 -1.68
CA ILE A 18 3.40 20.47 -1.05
C ILE A 18 3.60 19.18 -1.86
N ILE A 19 3.72 18.05 -1.15
CA ILE A 19 3.64 16.70 -1.71
C ILE A 19 2.33 16.08 -1.23
N ASP A 20 1.42 15.81 -2.17
CA ASP A 20 0.23 14.99 -1.96
C ASP A 20 0.54 13.56 -2.41
N ILE A 21 0.44 12.59 -1.51
CA ILE A 21 0.73 11.17 -1.75
C ILE A 21 -0.56 10.38 -1.62
N ALA A 22 -0.77 9.41 -2.51
CA ALA A 22 -1.79 8.39 -2.32
C ALA A 22 -1.24 7.02 -2.72
N TRP A 23 -1.62 5.97 -2.00
CA TRP A 23 -1.18 4.61 -2.30
C TRP A 23 -2.25 3.56 -2.00
N ILE A 24 -2.16 2.44 -2.71
CA ILE A 24 -3.01 1.26 -2.57
C ILE A 24 -2.20 0.01 -2.93
N GLY A 25 -2.23 -1.01 -2.06
CA GLY A 25 -1.30 -2.13 -2.12
C GLY A 25 0.00 -1.88 -1.35
N ASP A 26 1.08 -2.56 -1.76
CA ASP A 26 2.38 -2.61 -1.08
C ASP A 26 3.51 -1.91 -1.85
N SER A 27 3.21 -1.31 -3.00
CA SER A 27 4.11 -0.33 -3.62
C SER A 27 4.27 0.89 -2.71
N SER A 28 5.50 1.38 -2.62
CA SER A 28 5.91 2.29 -1.56
C SER A 28 6.53 3.57 -2.12
N ILE A 29 6.47 4.64 -1.33
CA ILE A 29 7.25 5.86 -1.57
C ILE A 29 8.18 6.11 -0.38
N GLY A 30 9.44 6.39 -0.70
CA GLY A 30 10.46 6.80 0.26
C GLY A 30 11.00 8.20 -0.03
N ALA A 31 11.60 8.80 0.98
CA ALA A 31 12.27 10.09 0.91
C ALA A 31 13.70 9.99 1.45
N LEU A 32 14.60 10.76 0.84
CA LEU A 32 15.95 10.97 1.35
C LEU A 32 16.06 12.30 2.07
N THR A 33 16.62 12.24 3.27
CA THR A 33 17.17 13.39 3.98
C THR A 33 18.70 13.36 3.89
N ASN A 34 19.38 14.39 4.41
CA ASN A 34 20.85 14.40 4.46
C ASN A 34 21.43 13.19 5.22
N ASP A 35 20.69 12.64 6.18
CA ASP A 35 21.21 11.66 7.14
C ASP A 35 20.48 10.31 7.10
N SER A 36 19.38 10.18 6.34
CA SER A 36 18.53 8.98 6.40
C SER A 36 17.67 8.75 5.15
N VAL A 37 17.19 7.51 5.04
CA VAL A 37 16.12 7.11 4.13
C VAL A 37 14.87 6.83 4.97
N ILE A 38 13.74 7.41 4.60
CA ILE A 38 12.48 7.29 5.33
C ILE A 38 11.41 6.77 4.38
N THR A 39 10.77 5.65 4.73
CA THR A 39 9.57 5.17 4.03
C THR A 39 8.37 5.98 4.51
N LEU A 40 7.63 6.58 3.57
CA LEU A 40 6.50 7.47 3.87
C LEU A 40 5.14 6.73 3.89
N THR A 41 5.12 5.47 3.45
CA THR A 41 3.91 4.66 3.32
C THR A 41 3.91 3.46 4.27
N GLN A 42 2.73 3.15 4.80
CA GLN A 42 2.47 1.85 5.43
C GLN A 42 1.92 0.90 4.36
N PRO A 43 2.57 -0.23 4.05
CA PRO A 43 2.09 -1.14 3.01
C PRO A 43 0.74 -1.77 3.39
N HIS A 44 -0.15 -1.92 2.42
CA HIS A 44 -1.43 -2.60 2.60
C HIS A 44 -1.29 -4.11 2.38
N ASN A 45 -0.72 -4.79 3.37
CA ASN A 45 -0.52 -6.23 3.37
C ASN A 45 -0.77 -6.84 4.76
N LEU A 46 -0.55 -8.15 4.88
CA LEU A 46 -0.86 -8.91 6.09
C LEU A 46 0.14 -8.73 7.23
N SER A 47 1.18 -7.91 7.04
CA SER A 47 2.07 -7.49 8.13
C SER A 47 1.47 -6.37 9.00
N ASP A 48 0.46 -5.64 8.50
CA ASP A 48 -0.26 -4.62 9.26
C ASP A 48 -1.47 -5.26 9.99
N PRO A 49 -1.46 -5.31 11.34
CA PRO A 49 -2.57 -5.86 12.11
C PRO A 49 -3.92 -5.19 11.80
N LYS A 50 -3.94 -3.89 11.48
CA LYS A 50 -5.18 -3.18 11.13
C LYS A 50 -5.78 -3.68 9.83
N GLU A 51 -4.92 -4.00 8.85
CA GLU A 51 -5.37 -4.58 7.58
C GLU A 51 -5.87 -6.02 7.77
N VAL A 52 -5.22 -6.80 8.64
CA VAL A 52 -5.69 -8.14 9.02
C VAL A 52 -7.07 -8.08 9.67
N GLU A 53 -7.26 -7.19 10.66
CA GLU A 53 -8.56 -6.97 11.31
C GLU A 53 -9.63 -6.56 10.29
N ARG A 54 -9.30 -5.65 9.37
CA ARG A 54 -10.22 -5.21 8.30
C ARG A 54 -10.64 -6.36 7.39
N VAL A 55 -9.70 -7.21 6.97
CA VAL A 55 -9.99 -8.38 6.11
C VAL A 55 -10.92 -9.36 6.83
N ILE A 56 -10.64 -9.66 8.11
CA ILE A 56 -11.46 -10.58 8.92
C ILE A 56 -12.87 -10.00 9.14
N ALA A 57 -12.97 -8.72 9.47
CA ALA A 57 -14.25 -8.03 9.64
C ALA A 57 -15.09 -8.00 8.34
N ALA A 58 -14.43 -8.00 7.18
CA ALA A 58 -15.05 -8.13 5.87
C ALA A 58 -15.48 -9.57 5.51
N GLY A 59 -15.28 -10.54 6.40
CA GLY A 59 -15.61 -11.96 6.20
C GLY A 59 -14.52 -12.78 5.50
N GLY A 60 -13.32 -12.22 5.35
CA GLY A 60 -12.17 -12.91 4.80
C GLY A 60 -11.46 -13.79 5.82
N MET A 61 -10.57 -14.66 5.32
CA MET A 61 -9.68 -15.50 6.12
C MET A 61 -8.23 -15.22 5.73
N ILE A 62 -7.31 -15.38 6.69
CA ILE A 62 -5.88 -15.39 6.43
C ILE A 62 -5.42 -16.84 6.40
N LEU A 63 -4.92 -17.30 5.26
CA LEU A 63 -4.46 -18.66 5.05
C LEU A 63 -2.99 -18.64 4.68
N ASN A 64 -2.17 -19.43 5.39
CA ASN A 64 -0.78 -19.62 5.03
C ASN A 64 -0.68 -20.62 3.87
N VAL A 65 -0.08 -20.19 2.76
CA VAL A 65 0.09 -20.97 1.53
C VAL A 65 1.57 -20.92 1.14
N PHE A 66 2.25 -22.07 1.21
CA PHE A 66 3.69 -22.19 0.95
C PHE A 66 4.57 -21.23 1.79
N GLY A 67 4.18 -20.97 3.04
CA GLY A 67 4.93 -20.10 3.95
C GLY A 67 4.55 -18.63 3.89
N GLU A 68 3.66 -18.23 2.98
CA GLU A 68 3.17 -16.85 2.87
C GLU A 68 1.70 -16.74 3.27
N ASP A 69 1.38 -15.74 4.08
CA ASP A 69 -0.01 -15.45 4.42
C ASP A 69 -0.72 -14.81 3.23
N ARG A 70 -1.95 -15.27 2.97
CA ARG A 70 -2.77 -14.81 1.86
C ARG A 70 -4.22 -14.65 2.27
N VAL A 71 -4.84 -13.56 1.84
CA VAL A 71 -6.29 -13.31 1.92
C VAL A 71 -7.00 -14.38 1.10
N ASN A 72 -7.84 -15.15 1.78
CA ASN A 72 -8.56 -16.31 1.25
C ASN A 72 -7.66 -17.30 0.49
N GLY A 73 -6.37 -17.36 0.83
CA GLY A 73 -5.38 -18.23 0.18
C GLY A 73 -4.91 -17.77 -1.20
N VAL A 74 -5.23 -16.55 -1.64
CA VAL A 74 -4.89 -16.09 -3.01
C VAL A 74 -3.98 -14.88 -3.04
N LEU A 75 -4.37 -13.74 -2.44
CA LEU A 75 -3.62 -12.47 -2.52
C LEU A 75 -2.86 -12.20 -1.22
N ASN A 76 -1.60 -11.78 -1.30
CA ASN A 76 -0.77 -11.38 -0.15
C ASN A 76 -0.91 -9.88 0.22
N ILE A 77 -1.66 -9.12 -0.58
CA ILE A 77 -2.06 -7.73 -0.32
C ILE A 77 -3.50 -7.65 0.17
N THR A 78 -3.86 -6.53 0.79
CA THR A 78 -5.20 -6.30 1.35
C THR A 78 -5.95 -5.17 0.65
N ARG A 79 -5.29 -4.36 -0.18
CA ARG A 79 -5.94 -3.33 -0.98
C ARG A 79 -5.36 -3.28 -2.38
N ALA A 80 -6.20 -3.05 -3.39
CA ALA A 80 -5.78 -2.97 -4.79
C ALA A 80 -6.78 -2.17 -5.64
N LEU A 81 -6.29 -1.61 -6.75
CA LEU A 81 -7.15 -1.22 -7.86
C LEU A 81 -7.58 -2.47 -8.63
N GLY A 82 -8.84 -2.54 -9.05
CA GLY A 82 -9.38 -3.74 -9.66
C GLY A 82 -9.80 -4.79 -8.63
N ASP A 83 -9.36 -6.04 -8.82
CA ASP A 83 -9.66 -7.21 -7.97
C ASP A 83 -11.14 -7.30 -7.54
N THR A 84 -12.04 -7.00 -8.48
CA THR A 84 -13.47 -6.81 -8.16
C THR A 84 -14.11 -8.05 -7.54
N GLN A 85 -13.63 -9.24 -7.91
CA GLN A 85 -14.08 -10.52 -7.36
C GLN A 85 -13.58 -10.81 -5.94
N ALA A 86 -12.53 -10.11 -5.49
CA ALA A 86 -11.97 -10.26 -4.16
C ALA A 86 -12.55 -9.24 -3.15
N ARG A 87 -13.44 -8.34 -3.60
CA ARG A 87 -14.16 -7.43 -2.71
C ARG A 87 -15.21 -8.20 -1.90
N PRO A 88 -15.49 -7.80 -0.64
CA PRO A 88 -14.94 -6.64 0.08
C PRO A 88 -13.59 -6.89 0.79
N MET A 89 -13.06 -8.12 0.77
CA MET A 89 -11.84 -8.48 1.48
C MET A 89 -10.64 -7.68 0.97
N ILE A 90 -10.54 -7.47 -0.35
CA ILE A 90 -9.60 -6.52 -0.94
C ILE A 90 -10.28 -5.17 -1.11
N SER A 91 -9.82 -4.16 -0.36
CA SER A 91 -10.39 -2.81 -0.43
C SER A 91 -9.89 -2.06 -1.67
N SER A 92 -10.76 -1.21 -2.22
CA SER A 92 -10.38 -0.23 -3.25
C SER A 92 -10.16 1.18 -2.67
N GLU A 93 -10.11 1.31 -1.35
CA GLU A 93 -9.92 2.58 -0.64
C GLU A 93 -8.41 2.85 -0.44
N PRO A 94 -7.85 3.88 -1.08
CA PRO A 94 -6.46 4.23 -0.91
C PRO A 94 -6.22 4.86 0.47
N SER A 95 -4.95 4.88 0.88
CA SER A 95 -4.48 5.76 1.94
C SER A 95 -3.80 6.99 1.32
N ASP A 96 -3.82 8.11 2.04
CA ASP A 96 -3.23 9.38 1.59
C ASP A 96 -2.41 10.06 2.68
N LEU A 97 -1.46 10.90 2.24
CA LEU A 97 -0.58 11.68 3.11
C LEU A 97 -0.22 13.01 2.42
N ARG A 98 -0.31 14.12 3.15
CA ARG A 98 0.12 15.45 2.70
C ARG A 98 1.32 15.92 3.51
N ILE A 99 2.35 16.41 2.82
CA ILE A 99 3.62 16.87 3.43
C ILE A 99 3.99 18.26 2.90
N ASP A 100 4.45 19.15 3.77
CA ASP A 100 5.11 20.41 3.38
C ASP A 100 6.61 20.15 3.11
N ILE A 101 7.08 20.51 1.92
CA ILE A 101 8.46 20.26 1.47
C ILE A 101 9.48 21.08 2.26
N LYS A 102 9.13 22.31 2.67
CA LYS A 102 10.08 23.17 3.38
C LYS A 102 10.37 22.65 4.77
N GLU A 103 9.38 22.04 5.40
CA GLU A 103 9.48 21.50 6.76
C GLU A 103 10.01 20.06 6.77
N SER A 104 10.02 19.36 5.63
CA SER A 104 10.40 17.95 5.57
C SER A 104 11.90 17.67 5.54
N GLY A 105 12.70 18.60 4.97
CA GLY A 105 14.13 18.37 4.74
C GLY A 105 14.43 17.32 3.66
N TYR A 106 13.45 16.95 2.85
CA TYR A 106 13.61 15.96 1.77
C TYR A 106 14.22 16.61 0.53
N TYR A 107 15.30 16.04 0.00
CA TYR A 107 15.87 16.49 -1.29
C TYR A 107 15.56 15.54 -2.44
N MET A 108 15.09 14.33 -2.16
CA MET A 108 14.66 13.36 -3.17
C MET A 108 13.52 12.49 -2.62
N ILE A 109 12.57 12.16 -3.48
CA ILE A 109 11.60 11.08 -3.25
C ILE A 109 11.76 10.02 -4.33
N PHE A 110 11.42 8.78 -4.01
CA PHE A 110 11.43 7.67 -4.95
C PHE A 110 10.21 6.78 -4.71
N LEU A 111 9.63 6.30 -5.80
CA LEU A 111 8.47 5.41 -5.80
C LEU A 111 8.94 4.07 -6.34
N ALA A 112 8.53 2.98 -5.71
CA ALA A 112 8.94 1.64 -6.09
C ALA A 112 7.82 0.62 -5.89
N SER A 113 7.81 -0.40 -6.74
CA SER A 113 7.12 -1.66 -6.44
C SER A 113 7.88 -2.44 -5.36
N ASP A 114 7.23 -3.44 -4.78
CA ASP A 114 7.81 -4.39 -3.83
C ASP A 114 8.99 -5.21 -4.40
N GLY A 115 9.13 -5.30 -5.73
CA GLY A 115 10.25 -5.97 -6.39
C GLY A 115 11.60 -5.23 -6.37
N VAL A 116 11.68 -4.03 -5.80
CA VAL A 116 12.92 -3.24 -5.60
C VAL A 116 13.44 -3.45 -4.19
#